data_AF-A0A1G4US37-F1
#
_entry.id   AF-A0A1G4US37-F1
#
_cell.length_a   1.000
_cell.length_b   1.000
_cell.length_c   1.000
_cell.angle_alpha   90.00
_cell.angle_beta   90.00
_cell.angle_gamma   90.00
#
_symmetry.space_group_name_H-M   'P 1'
#
loop_
_entity.id
_entity.type
_entity.pdbx_description
1 polymer ?
#
loop_
_entity_poly.entity_id
_entity_poly.type
_entity_poly.pdbx_seq_one_letter_code
_entity_poly.pdbx_strand_id
1 'polypeptide(L)'
;MIKTRKQREIMSLILAGVARCKLYTAEEINQKVSFACSEGATRVSLRFLVAHGILVKKRVGRNVIYSPTPQAYVDFYVLPEHA
;
A
#
# COMPACT_ATOMS: atom_id res chain seq x y z
N MET A 1 2.45 11.18 -1.19
CA MET A 1 1.25 11.58 -1.97
C MET A 1 0.51 10.35 -2.50
N ILE A 2 -0.70 10.09 -1.98
CA ILE A 2 -1.63 9.07 -2.48
C ILE A 2 -2.55 9.76 -3.49
N LYS A 3 -2.49 9.36 -4.77
CA LYS A 3 -3.18 10.09 -5.85
C LYS A 3 -4.47 9.43 -6.31
N THR A 4 -4.52 8.10 -6.31
CA THR A 4 -5.62 7.37 -6.95
C THR A 4 -6.46 6.60 -5.94
N ARG A 5 -7.74 6.37 -6.30
CA ARG A 5 -8.64 5.51 -5.51
C ARG A 5 -8.02 4.13 -5.23
N LYS A 6 -7.33 3.56 -6.24
CA LYS A 6 -6.61 2.29 -6.11
C LYS A 6 -5.48 2.36 -5.07
N GLN A 7 -4.66 3.41 -5.11
CA GLN A 7 -3.59 3.59 -4.13
C GLN A 7 -4.15 3.78 -2.72
N ARG A 8 -5.27 4.52 -2.59
CA ARG A 8 -5.95 4.71 -1.31
C ARG A 8 -6.49 3.40 -0.76
N GLU A 9 -7.06 2.54 -1.59
CA GLU A 9 -7.53 1.23 -1.14
C GLU A 9 -6.39 0.30 -0.72
N ILE A 10 -5.30 0.24 -1.50
CA ILE A 10 -4.09 -0.51 -1.14
C ILE A 10 -3.57 -0.02 0.21
N MET A 11 -3.51 1.30 0.41
CA MET A 11 -3.06 1.89 1.67
C MET A 11 -4.00 1.57 2.83
N SER A 12 -5.30 1.67 2.62
CA SER A 12 -6.32 1.30 3.62
C SER A 12 -6.13 -0.16 4.07
N LEU A 13 -5.95 -1.08 3.12
CA LEU A 13 -5.68 -2.49 3.40
C LEU A 13 -4.40 -2.68 4.23
N ILE A 14 -3.30 -2.04 3.83
CA ILE A 14 -2.00 -2.16 4.51
C ILE A 14 -2.09 -1.59 5.93
N LEU A 15 -2.68 -0.41 6.12
CA LEU A 15 -2.83 0.22 7.43
C LEU A 15 -3.73 -0.60 8.36
N ALA A 16 -4.84 -1.12 7.85
CA ALA A 16 -5.71 -2.03 8.59
C ALA A 16 -5.01 -3.35 8.96
N GLY A 17 -4.13 -3.85 8.09
CA GLY A 17 -3.27 -4.99 8.38
C GLY A 17 -2.33 -4.71 9.54
N VAL A 18 -1.66 -3.56 9.55
CA VAL A 18 -0.70 -3.17 10.60
C VAL A 18 -1.39 -3.08 11.96
N ALA A 19 -2.60 -2.53 12.03
CA ALA A 19 -3.41 -2.52 13.25
C ALA A 19 -3.72 -3.93 13.81
N ARG A 20 -3.63 -4.95 12.95
CA ARG A 20 -3.80 -6.38 13.29
C ARG A 20 -2.47 -7.15 13.30
N CYS A 21 -1.35 -6.45 13.38
CA CYS A 21 0.00 -7.01 13.33
C CYS A 21 0.29 -7.85 12.06
N LYS A 22 -0.38 -7.55 10.95
CA LYS A 22 -0.22 -8.25 9.67
C LYS A 22 0.31 -7.33 8.58
N LEU A 23 1.35 -7.78 7.89
CA LEU A 23 1.88 -7.16 6.68
C LEU A 23 1.59 -8.06 5.47
N TYR A 24 1.56 -7.47 4.29
CA TYR A 24 1.14 -8.17 3.07
C TYR A 24 2.22 -8.15 1.99
N THR A 25 2.26 -9.23 1.23
CA THR A 25 2.98 -9.34 -0.03
C THR A 25 2.20 -8.66 -1.17
N ALA A 26 2.85 -8.45 -2.32
CA ALA A 26 2.17 -7.87 -3.48
C ALA A 26 1.00 -8.74 -3.98
N GLU A 27 1.16 -10.06 -3.90
CA GLU A 27 0.14 -11.04 -4.29
C GLU A 27 -1.08 -10.98 -3.37
N GLU A 28 -0.86 -11.02 -2.04
CA GLU A 28 -1.95 -10.90 -1.06
C GLU A 28 -2.69 -9.57 -1.17
N ILE A 29 -1.97 -8.48 -1.49
CA ILE A 29 -2.60 -7.18 -1.74
C ILE A 29 -3.50 -7.28 -2.97
N ASN A 30 -3.01 -7.88 -4.05
CA ASN A 30 -3.78 -8.02 -5.30
C ASN A 30 -5.05 -8.85 -5.13
N GLN A 31 -5.00 -9.89 -4.29
CA GLN A 31 -6.15 -10.75 -3.99
C GLN A 31 -7.21 -10.08 -3.10
N LYS A 32 -6.84 -9.04 -2.36
CA LYS A 32 -7.71 -8.40 -1.35
C LYS A 32 -8.26 -7.05 -1.76
N VAL A 33 -7.68 -6.42 -2.77
CA VAL A 33 -8.26 -5.19 -3.33
C VAL A 33 -9.53 -5.53 -4.11
N SER A 34 -10.56 -4.71 -3.94
CA SER A 34 -11.89 -4.92 -4.52
C SER A 34 -11.90 -4.74 -6.04
N PHE A 35 -10.91 -4.04 -6.59
CA PHE A 35 -10.78 -3.84 -8.02
C PHE A 35 -10.09 -5.03 -8.70
N ALA A 36 -10.81 -5.67 -9.62
CA ALA A 36 -10.22 -6.60 -10.57
C ALA A 36 -9.15 -5.87 -11.39
N CYS A 37 -7.88 -6.13 -11.10
CA CYS A 37 -6.77 -5.55 -11.83
C CYS A 37 -5.65 -6.58 -12.01
N SER A 38 -4.87 -6.40 -13.07
CA SER A 38 -3.71 -7.25 -13.30
C SER A 38 -2.69 -7.07 -12.18
N GLU A 39 -2.00 -8.15 -11.84
CA GLU A 39 -0.94 -8.14 -10.83
C GLU A 39 0.12 -7.07 -11.15
N GLY A 40 0.42 -6.87 -12.44
CA GLY A 40 1.30 -5.82 -12.92
C GLY A 40 0.87 -4.41 -12.50
N ALA A 41 -0.41 -4.07 -12.62
CA ALA A 41 -0.92 -2.76 -12.22
C ALA A 41 -0.82 -2.53 -10.70
N THR A 42 -0.99 -3.59 -9.91
CA THR A 42 -0.81 -3.54 -8.44
C THR A 42 0.66 -3.31 -8.10
N ARG A 43 1.58 -4.02 -8.76
CA ARG A 43 3.04 -3.82 -8.59
C ARG A 43 3.50 -2.44 -9.02
N VAL A 44 2.89 -1.83 -10.04
CA VAL A 44 3.16 -0.43 -10.44
C VAL A 44 2.73 0.54 -9.34
N SER A 45 1.52 0.35 -8.80
CA SER A 45 1.01 1.19 -7.71
C SER A 45 1.90 1.08 -6.45
N LEU A 46 2.32 -0.14 -6.10
CA LEU A 46 3.25 -0.37 -4.99
C LEU A 46 4.63 0.23 -5.24
N ARG A 47 5.17 0.14 -6.46
CA ARG A 47 6.43 0.80 -6.83
C ARG A 47 6.34 2.31 -6.67
N PHE A 48 5.24 2.92 -7.13
CA PHE A 48 4.99 4.34 -6.96
C PHE A 48 4.98 4.75 -5.48
N LEU A 49 4.20 4.03 -4.65
CA LEU A 49 4.12 4.31 -3.21
C LEU A 49 5.48 4.16 -2.51
N VAL A 50 6.31 3.20 -2.94
CA VAL A 50 7.67 3.03 -2.41
C VAL A 50 8.60 4.15 -2.86
N ALA A 51 8.56 4.54 -4.13
CA ALA A 51 9.39 5.63 -4.67
C ALA A 51 9.11 6.97 -3.98
N HIS A 52 7.87 7.19 -3.53
CA HIS A 52 7.48 8.39 -2.79
C HIS A 52 7.65 8.28 -1.27
N GLY A 53 8.31 7.24 -0.76
CA GLY A 53 8.58 7.09 0.68
C GLY A 53 7.34 6.80 1.55
N ILE A 54 6.22 6.41 0.94
CA ILE A 54 4.97 6.05 1.64
C ILE A 54 5.05 4.61 2.13
N LEU A 55 5.60 3.71 1.31
CA LEU A 55 5.80 2.33 1.66
C LEU A 55 7.29 1.99 1.68
N VAL A 56 7.66 1.05 2.53
CA VAL A 56 8.96 0.38 2.47
C VAL A 56 8.77 -1.09 2.15
N LYS A 57 9.68 -1.62 1.32
CA LYS A 57 9.78 -3.05 1.07
C LYS A 57 10.67 -3.66 2.15
N LYS A 58 10.16 -4.70 2.81
CA LYS A 58 10.95 -5.51 3.74
C LYS A 58 11.03 -6.93 3.19
N ARG A 59 12.23 -7.48 3.16
CA ARG A 59 12.43 -8.89 2.79
C ARG A 59 12.31 -9.73 4.06
N VAL A 60 11.39 -10.70 4.05
CA VAL A 60 11.17 -11.63 5.15
C VAL A 60 11.25 -13.03 4.56
N GLY A 61 12.42 -13.66 4.73
CA GLY A 61 12.76 -14.91 4.06
C GLY A 61 12.70 -14.79 2.53
N ARG A 62 11.82 -15.58 1.92
CA ARG A 62 11.59 -15.57 0.46
C ARG A 62 10.59 -14.51 0.00
N ASN A 63 9.86 -13.91 0.93
CA ASN A 63 8.78 -12.99 0.62
C ASN A 63 9.23 -11.54 0.72
N VAL A 64 8.63 -10.68 -0.11
CA VAL A 64 8.74 -9.23 0.02
C VAL A 64 7.40 -8.70 0.50
N ILE A 65 7.41 -8.14 1.71
CA ILE A 65 6.25 -7.53 2.33
C ILE A 65 6.35 -6.01 2.27
N TYR A 66 5.20 -5.35 2.31
CA TYR A 66 5.09 -3.91 2.31
C TYR A 66 4.67 -3.43 3.69
N SER A 67 5.39 -2.43 4.20
CA SER A 67 5.10 -1.80 5.49
C SER A 67 4.96 -0.30 5.28
N PRO A 68 3.99 0.36 5.94
CA PRO A 68 3.85 1.81 5.86
C PRO A 68 5.00 2.51 6.60
N THR A 69 5.36 3.70 6.11
CA THR A 69 6.21 4.65 6.84
C THR A 69 5.36 5.59 7.69
N PRO A 70 5.95 6.36 8.62
CA PRO A 70 5.22 7.43 9.31
C PRO A 70 4.54 8.41 8.34
N GLN A 71 5.18 8.74 7.22
CA GLN A 71 4.62 9.58 6.17
C GLN A 71 3.33 9.00 5.58
N ALA A 72 3.20 7.68 5.53
CA ALA A 72 2.01 7.02 5.02
C ALA A 72 0.76 7.34 5.84
N TYR A 73 0.90 7.46 7.16
CA TYR A 73 -0.19 7.83 8.06
C TYR A 73 -0.57 9.30 7.85
N VAL A 74 0.42 10.18 7.73
CA VAL A 74 0.19 11.60 7.42
C VAL A 74 -0.54 11.73 6.09
N ASP A 75 -0.03 11.11 5.02
CA ASP A 75 -0.60 11.19 3.68
C ASP A 75 -2.00 10.59 3.58
N PHE A 76 -2.33 9.60 4.42
CA PHE A 76 -3.63 8.92 4.38
C PHE A 76 -4.69 9.60 5.26
N TYR A 77 -4.31 10.12 6.43
CA TYR A 77 -5.24 10.67 7.43
C TYR A 77 -5.25 12.21 7.49
N VAL A 78 -4.12 12.87 7.24
CA VAL A 78 -3.95 14.33 7.42
C VAL A 78 -4.26 15.12 6.15
N LEU A 79 -4.41 14.47 5.00
CA LEU A 79 -4.92 15.11 3.79
C LEU A 79 -6.40 14.77 3.59
N PRO A 80 -7.34 15.48 4.25
CA PRO A 80 -8.65 15.67 3.69
C PRO A 80 -8.56 16.74 2.60
N GLU A 81 -9.33 16.51 1.54
CA GLU A 81 -9.81 17.50 0.57
C GLU A 81 -8.97 17.73 -0.70
N HIS A 82 -9.52 17.17 -1.79
CA HIS A 82 -9.63 17.73 -3.14
C HIS A 82 -8.38 18.36 -3.79
N ALA A 83 -7.83 17.61 -4.74
CA ALA A 83 -7.53 18.14 -6.08
C ALA A 83 -8.16 17.20 -7.11
#